data_AF-A0A9J5VYG4-F1
#
_entry.id   AF-A0A9J5VYG4-F1
#
_cell.length_a   1.000
_cell.length_b   1.000
_cell.length_c   1.000
_cell.angle_alpha   90.00
_cell.angle_beta   90.00
_cell.angle_gamma   90.00
#
_symmetry.space_group_name_H-M   'P 1'
#
loop_
_entity.id
_entity.type
_entity.pdbx_description
1 polymer ?
#
loop_
_entity_poly.entity_id
_entity_poly.type
_entity_poly.pdbx_seq_one_letter_code
_entity_poly.pdbx_strand_id
1 'polypeptide(L)'
;MEDVEVPDYFLCPISMQLMRDPVTTSTGITYDRENIEKWLFKCKNTTCPITKQELLTMDLTPNHTLRRVIQSWCIMNSSHGVERIPTPKSQVTKSYVLKLLKQAMQSQEMQLSCLRKLKSIVHAMARHPLQKVVPSDIVSPKDSESYKLSCDNSQTPLVLEYFITKASDEALDILFHLNPSDETLKKFVSKDNGDELFLDSLLYFLKCGNYQSQDYAIMLLKSAFNVADPGQLIGAKQEYFKEILLFLNNKLISQQATKASLKLLVQLCPWGRNRIKAIEVGAISTLIELLLDIIERRSSTSRVLQEMLQVGVVSKLCLVIQVGSCSKTKEKAKEIL
;
A
#
# COMPACT_ATOMS: atom_id res chain seq x y z
N MET A 1 30.62 29.46 -32.22
CA MET A 1 30.29 29.25 -30.80
C MET A 1 31.11 28.05 -30.39
N GLU A 2 32.06 28.20 -29.49
CA GLU A 2 32.80 27.05 -28.96
C GLU A 2 31.82 26.21 -28.15
N ASP A 3 31.66 24.94 -28.53
CA ASP A 3 30.90 23.99 -27.74
C ASP A 3 31.61 23.81 -26.40
N VAL A 4 30.92 24.15 -25.31
CA VAL A 4 31.45 23.96 -23.97
C VAL A 4 31.61 22.47 -23.71
N GLU A 5 32.86 22.02 -23.58
CA GLU A 5 33.18 20.65 -23.25
C GLU A 5 32.76 20.36 -21.80
N VAL A 6 31.84 19.40 -21.64
CA VAL A 6 31.37 18.95 -20.32
C VAL A 6 32.45 18.08 -19.70
N PRO A 7 32.96 18.40 -18.49
CA PRO A 7 33.94 17.55 -17.83
C PRO A 7 33.42 16.12 -17.61
N ASP A 8 34.25 15.12 -17.93
CA ASP A 8 33.89 13.69 -17.88
C ASP A 8 33.33 13.25 -16.53
N TYR A 9 33.84 13.81 -15.43
CA TYR A 9 33.39 13.49 -14.07
C TYR A 9 31.99 14.04 -13.74
N PHE A 10 31.37 14.81 -14.63
CA PHE A 10 29.96 15.18 -14.55
C PHE A 10 29.04 14.28 -15.37
N LEU A 11 29.60 13.41 -16.21
CA LEU A 11 28.84 12.52 -17.07
C LEU A 11 28.48 11.23 -16.36
N CYS A 12 27.24 10.77 -16.56
CA CYS A 12 26.79 9.49 -16.08
C CYS A 12 27.49 8.36 -16.85
N PRO A 13 28.15 7.39 -16.19
CA PRO A 13 28.86 6.31 -16.90
C PRO A 13 27.96 5.35 -17.71
N ILE A 14 26.63 5.43 -17.55
CA ILE A 14 25.67 4.63 -18.32
C ILE A 14 25.19 5.38 -19.57
N SER A 15 24.75 6.63 -19.40
CA SER A 15 24.14 7.41 -20.48
C SER A 15 25.12 8.30 -21.22
N MET A 16 26.31 8.52 -20.67
CA MET A 16 27.30 9.50 -21.14
C MET A 16 26.73 10.93 -21.23
N GLN A 17 25.69 11.22 -20.44
CA GLN A 17 25.04 12.53 -20.36
C GLN A 17 25.29 13.16 -18.98
N LEU A 18 25.18 14.49 -18.93
CA LEU A 18 25.31 15.27 -17.70
C LEU A 18 24.38 14.74 -16.60
N MET A 19 24.94 14.41 -15.44
CA MET A 19 24.17 13.90 -14.29
C MET A 19 23.25 14.99 -13.73
N ARG A 20 21.94 14.74 -13.73
CA ARG A 20 20.93 15.65 -13.16
C ARG A 20 20.68 15.36 -11.68
N ASP A 21 20.78 14.09 -11.30
CA ASP A 21 20.67 13.65 -9.91
C ASP A 21 21.75 12.60 -9.59
N PRO A 22 22.99 13.03 -9.28
CA PRO A 22 24.11 12.12 -9.06
C PRO A 22 23.93 11.30 -7.77
N VAL A 23 24.05 9.98 -7.89
CA VAL A 23 23.96 9.00 -6.80
C VAL A 23 25.09 7.98 -6.87
N THR A 24 25.65 7.62 -5.72
CA THR A 24 26.80 6.72 -5.59
C THR A 24 26.37 5.34 -5.13
N THR A 25 26.84 4.30 -5.81
CA THR A 25 26.65 2.90 -5.43
C THR A 25 27.61 2.49 -4.30
N SER A 26 27.40 1.31 -3.69
CA SER A 26 28.31 0.72 -2.70
C SER A 26 29.74 0.49 -3.23
N THR A 27 29.91 0.39 -4.56
CA THR A 27 31.21 0.32 -5.23
C THR A 27 31.92 1.67 -5.38
N GLY A 28 31.31 2.76 -4.91
CA GLY A 28 31.89 4.10 -4.95
C GLY A 28 31.73 4.84 -6.28
N ILE A 29 31.06 4.25 -7.27
CA ILE A 29 30.82 4.90 -8.57
C ILE A 29 29.54 5.73 -8.54
N THR A 30 29.60 6.95 -9.07
CA THR A 30 28.45 7.85 -9.18
C THR A 30 27.80 7.75 -10.56
N TYR A 31 26.47 7.70 -10.57
CA TYR A 31 25.62 7.64 -11.76
C TYR A 31 24.53 8.69 -11.68
N ASP A 32 23.90 9.01 -12.81
CA ASP A 32 22.60 9.65 -12.78
C ASP A 32 21.52 8.67 -12.27
N ARG A 33 20.71 9.11 -11.30
CA ARG A 33 19.71 8.27 -10.61
C ARG A 33 18.83 7.48 -11.57
N GLU A 34 18.25 8.13 -12.57
CA GLU A 34 17.28 7.48 -13.47
C GLU A 34 17.90 6.29 -14.20
N ASN A 35 19.16 6.45 -14.61
CA ASN A 35 19.90 5.46 -15.38
C ASN A 35 20.29 4.25 -14.53
N ILE A 36 20.79 4.47 -13.31
CA ILE A 36 21.15 3.36 -12.42
C ILE A 36 19.90 2.66 -11.86
N GLU A 37 18.81 3.38 -11.57
CA GLU A 37 17.54 2.76 -11.15
C GLU A 37 16.93 1.92 -12.28
N LYS A 38 17.00 2.38 -13.53
CA LYS A 38 16.61 1.57 -14.70
C LYS A 38 17.44 0.29 -14.80
N TRP A 39 18.75 0.37 -14.60
CA TRP A 39 19.64 -0.79 -14.61
C TRP A 39 19.29 -1.81 -13.52
N LEU A 40 19.07 -1.37 -12.28
CA LEU A 40 18.81 -2.26 -11.15
C LEU A 40 17.38 -2.83 -11.16
N PHE A 41 16.38 -1.97 -11.35
CA PHE A 41 14.98 -2.35 -11.11
C PHE A 41 14.24 -2.77 -12.38
N LYS A 42 14.47 -2.08 -13.51
CA LYS A 42 13.79 -2.43 -14.78
C LYS A 42 14.49 -3.58 -15.49
N CYS A 43 15.82 -3.57 -15.53
CA CYS A 43 16.62 -4.64 -16.15
C CYS A 43 16.94 -5.79 -15.18
N LYS A 44 16.61 -5.67 -13.88
CA LYS A 44 16.81 -6.68 -12.84
C LYS A 44 18.27 -7.12 -12.66
N ASN A 45 19.22 -6.21 -12.86
CA ASN A 45 20.63 -6.48 -12.62
C ASN A 45 21.01 -6.27 -11.15
N THR A 46 21.97 -7.04 -10.65
CA THR A 46 22.49 -6.97 -9.26
C THR A 46 23.94 -6.47 -9.19
N THR A 47 24.54 -6.14 -10.32
CA THR A 47 25.95 -5.75 -10.43
C THR A 47 26.13 -4.28 -10.79
N CYS A 48 27.26 -3.71 -10.39
CA CYS A 48 27.68 -2.38 -10.80
C CYS A 48 27.95 -2.36 -12.32
N PRO A 49 27.38 -1.41 -13.08
CA PRO A 49 27.58 -1.32 -14.54
C PRO A 49 29.04 -1.21 -14.97
N ILE A 50 29.87 -0.55 -14.16
CA ILE A 50 31.29 -0.28 -14.47
C ILE A 50 32.20 -1.35 -13.87
N THR A 51 32.17 -1.52 -12.55
CA THR A 51 33.11 -2.45 -11.89
C THR A 51 32.76 -3.92 -12.09
N LYS A 52 31.54 -4.21 -12.58
CA LYS A 52 30.97 -5.56 -12.72
C LYS A 52 30.89 -6.36 -11.41
N GLN A 53 31.21 -5.75 -10.28
CA GLN A 53 31.10 -6.34 -8.95
C GLN A 53 29.64 -6.40 -8.51
N GLU A 54 29.30 -7.41 -7.71
CA GLU A 54 27.99 -7.47 -7.05
C GLU A 54 27.84 -6.30 -6.08
N LEU A 55 26.67 -5.66 -6.12
CA LEU A 55 26.35 -4.60 -5.19
C LEU A 55 25.95 -5.23 -3.85
N LEU A 56 26.72 -4.92 -2.80
CA LEU A 56 26.42 -5.38 -1.43
C LEU A 56 25.01 -5.00 -0.98
N THR A 57 24.55 -3.82 -1.41
CA THR A 57 23.18 -3.34 -1.26
C THR A 57 22.75 -2.59 -2.52
N MET A 58 21.44 -2.61 -2.83
CA MET A 58 20.83 -1.80 -3.90
C MET A 58 20.61 -0.33 -3.47
N ASP A 59 21.15 0.07 -2.33
CA ASP A 59 21.00 1.42 -1.81
C ASP A 59 21.90 2.39 -2.60
N LEU A 60 21.31 3.51 -3.02
CA LEU A 60 22.00 4.55 -3.77
C LEU A 60 22.17 5.78 -2.87
N THR A 61 23.41 6.16 -2.60
CA THR A 61 23.72 7.31 -1.73
C THR A 61 23.71 8.60 -2.55
N PRO A 62 22.84 9.60 -2.27
CA PRO A 62 22.86 10.87 -3.01
C PRO A 62 24.20 11.61 -2.89
N ASN A 63 24.81 12.00 -4.02
CA ASN A 63 26.04 12.77 -4.04
C ASN A 63 25.74 14.28 -4.15
N HIS A 64 25.34 14.88 -3.02
CA HIS A 64 24.96 16.29 -2.95
C HIS A 64 26.10 17.24 -3.31
N THR A 65 27.34 16.87 -2.97
CA THR A 65 28.53 17.67 -3.31
C THR A 65 28.71 17.74 -4.82
N LEU A 66 28.71 16.60 -5.51
CA LEU A 66 28.86 16.57 -6.96
C LEU A 66 27.70 17.31 -7.64
N ARG A 67 26.48 17.16 -7.14
CA ARG A 67 25.32 17.91 -7.67
C ARG A 67 25.54 19.42 -7.59
N ARG A 68 26.00 19.94 -6.45
CA ARG A 68 26.27 21.38 -6.27
C ARG A 68 27.35 21.85 -7.23
N VAL A 69 28.42 21.07 -7.40
CA VAL A 69 29.50 21.39 -8.33
C VAL A 69 29.00 21.42 -9.78
N ILE A 70 28.22 20.42 -10.20
CA ILE A 70 27.58 20.40 -11.52
C ILE A 70 26.68 21.62 -11.71
N GLN A 71 25.84 21.96 -10.73
CA GLN A 71 24.96 23.12 -10.81
C GLN A 71 25.75 24.43 -10.92
N SER A 72 26.81 24.60 -10.14
CA SER A 72 27.71 25.76 -10.25
C SER A 72 28.35 25.83 -11.64
N TRP A 73 28.79 24.70 -12.19
CA TRP A 73 29.32 24.64 -13.55
C TRP A 73 28.27 25.02 -14.60
N CYS A 74 27.03 24.55 -14.49
CA CYS A 74 25.96 24.96 -15.40
C CYS A 74 25.69 26.48 -15.34
N ILE A 75 25.76 27.09 -14.16
CA ILE A 75 25.58 28.53 -13.99
C ILE A 75 26.72 29.30 -14.67
N MET A 76 27.97 28.86 -14.49
CA MET A 76 29.13 29.51 -15.11
C MET A 76 29.09 29.42 -16.65
N ASN A 77 28.44 28.38 -17.18
CA ASN A 77 28.35 28.13 -18.62
C ASN A 77 26.97 28.48 -19.22
N SER A 78 26.13 29.23 -18.50
CA SER A 78 24.78 29.56 -18.97
C SER A 78 24.78 30.41 -20.24
N SER A 79 25.81 31.25 -20.43
CA SER A 79 26.01 32.05 -21.65
C SER A 79 26.30 31.21 -22.90
N HIS A 80 26.69 29.95 -22.72
CA HIS A 80 26.99 29.01 -23.79
C HIS A 80 25.84 28.02 -24.05
N GLY A 81 24.63 28.33 -23.57
CA GLY A 81 23.44 27.48 -23.78
C GLY A 81 23.33 26.29 -22.82
N VAL A 82 24.18 26.18 -21.80
CA VAL A 82 24.07 25.14 -20.77
C VAL A 82 22.90 25.48 -19.83
N GLU A 83 21.85 24.68 -19.88
CA GLU A 83 20.71 24.84 -18.98
C GLU A 83 21.06 24.46 -17.54
N ARG A 84 20.65 25.29 -16.60
CA ARG A 84 20.78 25.00 -15.17
C ARG A 84 19.89 23.82 -14.80
N ILE A 85 20.50 22.79 -14.20
CA ILE A 85 19.76 21.68 -13.61
C ILE A 85 18.94 22.22 -12.41
N PRO A 86 17.60 22.14 -12.45
CA PRO A 86 16.78 22.65 -11.37
C PRO A 86 17.09 21.89 -10.09
N THR A 87 17.24 22.63 -8.99
CA THR A 87 17.26 22.01 -7.66
C THR A 87 15.89 21.37 -7.44
N PRO A 88 15.79 20.06 -7.12
CA PRO A 88 14.53 19.48 -6.71
C PRO A 88 13.98 20.33 -5.57
N LYS A 89 12.69 20.68 -5.64
CA LYS A 89 12.04 21.46 -4.58
C LYS A 89 12.40 20.82 -3.24
N SER A 90 12.87 21.67 -2.32
CA SER A 90 13.40 21.36 -1.00
C SER A 90 12.88 20.05 -0.42
N GLN A 91 13.81 19.23 0.07
CA GLN A 91 13.56 18.13 0.99
C GLN A 91 12.39 18.51 1.91
N VAL A 92 11.33 17.70 1.90
CA VAL A 92 10.20 17.93 2.78
C VAL A 92 10.71 17.75 4.21
N THR A 93 10.90 18.87 4.91
CA THR A 93 11.42 18.85 6.27
C THR A 93 10.35 18.28 7.21
N LYS A 94 10.75 17.47 8.20
CA LYS A 94 9.87 16.96 9.27
C LYS A 94 9.00 18.07 9.89
N SER A 95 9.57 19.26 10.08
CA SER A 95 8.85 20.43 10.61
C SER A 95 7.69 20.89 9.72
N TYR A 96 7.82 20.79 8.40
CA TYR A 96 6.76 21.15 7.46
C TYR A 96 5.61 20.15 7.49
N VAL A 97 5.92 18.84 7.56
CA VAL A 97 4.91 17.78 7.72
C VAL A 97 4.14 17.95 9.03
N LEU A 98 4.85 18.16 10.13
CA LEU A 98 4.23 18.40 11.45
C LEU A 98 3.35 19.65 11.46
N LYS A 99 3.77 20.73 10.78
CA LYS A 99 2.95 21.94 10.61
C LYS A 99 1.66 21.64 9.84
N LEU A 100 1.73 20.89 8.74
CA LEU A 100 0.56 20.49 7.97
C LEU A 100 -0.40 19.61 8.78
N LEU A 101 0.13 18.65 9.55
CA LEU A 101 -0.69 17.82 10.45
C LEU A 101 -1.40 18.65 11.51
N LYS A 102 -0.68 19.55 12.18
CA LYS A 102 -1.26 20.44 13.20
C LYS A 102 -2.36 21.33 12.61
N GLN A 103 -2.14 21.88 11.41
CA GLN A 103 -3.16 22.66 10.71
C GLN A 103 -4.39 21.83 10.33
N ALA A 104 -4.19 20.58 9.89
CA ALA A 104 -5.27 19.66 9.57
C ALA A 104 -6.12 19.28 10.79
N MET A 105 -5.51 19.17 11.97
CA MET A 105 -6.20 18.88 13.23
C MET A 105 -6.98 20.08 13.78
N GLN A 106 -6.54 21.30 13.48
CA GLN A 106 -7.11 22.53 14.07
C GLN A 106 -8.26 23.15 13.27
N SER A 107 -8.37 22.87 11.97
CA SER A 107 -9.37 23.51 11.09
C SER A 107 -9.97 22.51 10.11
N GLN A 108 -11.28 22.28 10.24
CA GLN A 108 -12.03 21.39 9.35
C GLN A 108 -12.04 21.89 7.89
N GLU A 109 -12.03 23.20 7.68
CA GLU A 109 -11.96 23.81 6.34
C GLU A 109 -10.61 23.57 5.66
N MET A 110 -9.51 23.58 6.42
CA MET A 110 -8.16 23.37 5.89
C MET A 110 -7.73 21.91 5.86
N GLN A 111 -8.43 21.02 6.58
CA GLN A 111 -8.10 19.61 6.74
C GLN A 111 -7.87 18.91 5.40
N LEU A 112 -8.85 18.99 4.50
CA LEU A 112 -8.79 18.36 3.18
C LEU A 112 -7.61 18.89 2.32
N SER A 113 -7.38 20.21 2.37
CA SER A 113 -6.29 20.85 1.64
C SER A 113 -4.92 20.42 2.17
N CYS A 114 -4.76 20.33 3.50
CA CYS A 114 -3.54 19.87 4.14
C CYS A 114 -3.27 18.39 3.85
N LEU A 115 -4.30 17.53 3.93
CA LEU A 115 -4.20 16.12 3.59
C LEU A 115 -3.81 15.91 2.12
N ARG A 116 -4.37 16.67 1.18
CA ARG A 116 -3.97 16.58 -0.24
C ARG A 116 -2.51 16.98 -0.47
N LYS A 117 -2.00 17.97 0.26
CA LYS A 117 -0.56 18.33 0.23
C LYS A 117 0.30 17.22 0.82
N LEU A 118 -0.12 16.61 1.93
CA LEU A 118 0.59 15.46 2.52
C LEU A 118 0.56 14.25 1.57
N LYS A 119 -0.56 13.98 0.92
CA LYS A 119 -0.69 12.92 -0.08
C LYS A 119 0.30 13.12 -1.23
N SER A 120 0.43 14.32 -1.78
CA SER A 120 1.37 14.58 -2.87
C SER A 120 2.84 14.39 -2.44
N ILE A 121 3.17 14.76 -1.20
CA ILE A 121 4.48 14.50 -0.58
C ILE A 121 4.74 12.99 -0.50
N VAL A 122 3.82 12.23 0.11
CA VAL A 122 4.01 10.78 0.32
C VAL A 122 4.13 10.03 -1.01
N HIS A 123 3.34 10.40 -2.02
CA HIS A 123 3.45 9.80 -3.35
C HIS A 123 4.77 10.16 -4.05
N ALA A 124 5.27 11.38 -3.86
CA ALA A 124 6.59 11.76 -4.37
C ALA A 124 7.70 10.96 -3.67
N MET A 125 7.58 10.68 -2.37
CA MET A 125 8.50 9.83 -1.61
C MET A 125 8.45 8.36 -2.04
N ALA A 126 7.25 7.82 -2.32
CA ALA A 126 7.10 6.44 -2.79
C ALA A 126 7.80 6.19 -4.15
N ARG A 127 7.93 7.23 -4.98
CA ARG A 127 8.70 7.19 -6.24
C ARG A 127 10.21 7.29 -6.01
N HIS A 128 10.65 7.70 -4.83
CA HIS A 128 12.07 7.91 -4.47
C HIS A 128 12.36 7.36 -3.06
N PRO A 129 12.51 6.03 -2.90
CA PRO A 129 12.56 5.34 -1.59
C PRO A 129 13.66 5.79 -0.61
N LEU A 130 14.68 6.50 -1.12
CA LEU A 130 15.86 6.95 -0.38
C LEU A 130 15.63 8.28 0.37
N GLN A 131 14.42 8.85 0.30
CA GLN A 131 13.99 10.02 1.08
C GLN A 131 12.99 9.63 2.19
N LYS A 132 13.25 8.55 2.95
CA LYS A 132 12.51 8.29 4.21
C LYS A 132 12.90 9.33 5.28
N VAL A 133 12.42 10.57 5.13
CA VAL A 133 12.59 11.67 6.09
C VAL A 133 11.51 11.65 7.17
N VAL A 134 10.64 10.64 7.18
CA VAL A 134 9.67 10.42 8.25
C VAL A 134 10.19 9.29 9.13
N PRO A 135 10.81 9.60 10.29
CA PRO A 135 10.94 8.62 11.35
C PRO A 135 9.57 8.04 11.68
N SER A 136 9.55 6.78 12.06
CA SER A 136 8.42 6.04 12.68
C SER A 136 7.70 6.79 13.80
N ASP A 137 8.26 7.91 14.27
CA ASP A 137 7.73 8.76 15.34
C ASP A 137 6.56 9.68 14.94
N ILE A 138 6.34 10.00 13.65
CA ILE A 138 5.18 10.86 13.26
C ILE A 138 3.85 10.13 13.48
N VAL A 139 3.91 8.80 13.51
CA VAL A 139 2.74 7.92 13.61
C VAL A 139 2.51 7.48 15.06
N SER A 140 3.32 7.95 16.02
CA SER A 140 3.13 7.62 17.44
C SER A 140 1.98 8.44 18.04
N PRO A 141 0.91 7.80 18.54
CA PRO A 141 -0.17 8.47 19.24
C PRO A 141 0.35 8.80 20.65
N LYS A 142 0.93 10.00 20.84
CA LYS A 142 1.21 10.51 22.19
C LYS A 142 0.33 11.68 22.59
N ASP A 143 -0.35 12.30 21.62
CA ASP A 143 -1.29 13.39 21.86
C ASP A 143 -2.69 12.97 21.37
N SER A 144 -3.21 11.88 21.92
CA SER A 144 -4.59 11.43 21.69
C SER A 144 -5.54 12.19 22.61
N GLU A 145 -5.88 13.43 22.26
CA GLU A 145 -7.24 13.89 22.55
C GLU A 145 -8.18 13.19 21.57
N SER A 146 -8.95 12.27 22.13
CA SER A 146 -9.88 11.39 21.44
C SER A 146 -10.93 12.17 20.67
N TYR A 147 -10.77 12.32 19.35
CA TYR A 147 -11.93 12.51 18.48
C TYR A 147 -12.67 11.18 18.40
N LYS A 148 -13.60 10.96 19.33
CA LYS A 148 -14.62 9.93 19.20
C LYS A 148 -15.38 10.23 17.91
N LEU A 149 -15.19 9.40 16.87
CA LEU A 149 -16.16 9.27 15.79
C LEU A 149 -17.38 8.54 16.38
N SER A 150 -18.13 9.22 17.26
CA SER A 150 -19.46 8.80 17.64
C SER A 150 -20.39 9.15 16.50
N CYS A 151 -20.59 8.20 15.57
CA CYS A 151 -21.76 8.21 14.71
C CYS A 151 -22.97 7.87 15.57
N ASP A 152 -23.52 8.86 16.27
CA ASP A 152 -24.90 8.79 16.75
C ASP A 152 -25.82 9.29 15.63
N ASN A 153 -26.76 8.42 15.25
CA ASN A 153 -27.72 8.63 14.19
C ASN A 153 -28.73 9.72 14.59
N SER A 154 -28.46 10.97 14.23
CA SER A 154 -29.54 11.94 13.94
C SER A 154 -28.99 13.12 13.13
N GLN A 155 -29.14 13.04 11.80
CA GLN A 155 -29.05 14.13 10.84
C GLN A 155 -27.75 14.96 10.87
N THR A 156 -26.61 14.33 10.59
CA THR A 156 -25.47 15.05 10.00
C THR A 156 -25.82 15.50 8.58
N PRO A 157 -25.60 16.78 8.19
CA PRO A 157 -25.83 17.23 6.83
C PRO A 157 -25.02 16.37 5.85
N LEU A 158 -25.66 15.85 4.79
CA LEU A 158 -25.01 14.99 3.77
C LEU A 158 -23.69 15.57 3.23
N VAL A 159 -23.60 16.90 3.17
CA VAL A 159 -22.40 17.62 2.75
C VAL A 159 -21.26 17.45 3.75
N LEU A 160 -21.53 17.54 5.05
CA LEU A 160 -20.53 17.37 6.10
C LEU A 160 -20.04 15.92 6.16
N GLU A 161 -20.95 14.96 6.03
CA GLU A 161 -20.62 13.53 5.92
C GLU A 161 -19.77 13.25 4.67
N TYR A 162 -20.10 13.86 3.53
CA TYR A 162 -19.30 13.78 2.31
C TYR A 162 -17.89 14.39 2.46
N PHE A 163 -17.76 15.51 3.18
CA PHE A 163 -16.45 16.12 3.44
C PHE A 163 -15.61 15.28 4.41
N ILE A 164 -16.23 14.75 5.47
CA ILE A 164 -15.58 13.87 6.44
C ILE A 164 -15.10 12.58 5.77
N THR A 165 -15.95 11.95 4.96
CA THR A 165 -15.61 10.71 4.22
C THR A 165 -14.48 10.92 3.22
N LYS A 166 -14.45 12.05 2.51
CA LYS A 166 -13.29 12.39 1.68
C LYS A 166 -12.03 12.54 2.51
N ALA A 167 -12.03 13.44 3.50
CA ALA A 167 -10.85 13.67 4.32
C ALA A 167 -10.32 12.38 4.97
N SER A 168 -11.20 11.48 5.40
CA SER A 168 -10.82 10.19 5.95
C SER A 168 -10.27 9.24 4.88
N ASP A 169 -10.82 9.20 3.67
CA ASP A 169 -10.27 8.47 2.52
C ASP A 169 -8.85 8.95 2.16
N GLU A 170 -8.63 10.27 2.14
CA GLU A 170 -7.29 10.84 1.90
C GLU A 170 -6.31 10.51 3.03
N ALA A 171 -6.77 10.46 4.29
CA ALA A 171 -5.94 10.04 5.41
C ALA A 171 -5.56 8.55 5.34
N LEU A 172 -6.50 7.67 4.96
CA LEU A 172 -6.25 6.24 4.80
C LEU A 172 -5.24 5.97 3.68
N ASP A 173 -5.39 6.67 2.55
CA ASP A 173 -4.46 6.59 1.42
C ASP A 173 -3.03 7.00 1.85
N ILE A 174 -2.90 8.11 2.57
CA ILE A 174 -1.61 8.55 3.13
C ILE A 174 -1.02 7.47 4.04
N LEU A 175 -1.82 6.96 5.00
CA LEU A 175 -1.37 5.94 5.95
C LEU A 175 -0.88 4.67 5.24
N PHE A 176 -1.62 4.21 4.22
CA PHE A 176 -1.24 3.04 3.44
C PHE A 176 0.11 3.24 2.74
N HIS A 177 0.31 4.38 2.06
CA HIS A 177 1.55 4.65 1.32
C HIS A 177 2.74 5.02 2.20
N LEU A 178 2.50 5.47 3.44
CA LEU A 178 3.56 5.59 4.44
C LEU A 178 4.14 4.23 4.83
N ASN A 179 3.38 3.14 4.63
CA ASN A 179 3.78 1.76 4.91
C ASN A 179 4.32 1.60 6.35
N PRO A 180 3.45 1.73 7.37
CA PRO A 180 3.87 1.72 8.77
C PRO A 180 4.59 0.42 9.14
N SER A 181 5.65 0.52 9.94
CA SER A 181 6.38 -0.64 10.43
C SER A 181 5.54 -1.49 11.37
N ASP A 182 5.91 -2.76 11.52
CA ASP A 182 5.24 -3.70 12.43
C ASP A 182 5.19 -3.15 13.87
N GLU A 183 6.24 -2.47 14.35
CA GLU A 183 6.26 -1.81 15.67
C GLU A 183 5.23 -0.68 15.77
N THR A 184 5.06 0.09 14.71
CA THR A 184 4.08 1.19 14.65
C THR A 184 2.67 0.64 14.63
N LEU A 185 2.42 -0.36 13.79
CA LEU A 185 1.14 -1.06 13.73
C LEU A 185 0.81 -1.73 15.07
N LYS A 186 1.79 -2.32 15.75
CA LYS A 186 1.58 -2.94 17.05
C LYS A 186 1.10 -1.91 18.08
N LYS A 187 1.64 -0.68 18.06
CA LYS A 187 1.15 0.42 18.92
C LYS A 187 -0.30 0.78 18.60
N PHE A 188 -0.68 0.84 17.33
CA PHE A 188 -2.06 1.14 16.92
C PHE A 188 -3.08 0.05 17.24
N VAL A 189 -2.63 -1.20 17.18
CA VAL A 189 -3.48 -2.36 17.46
C VAL A 189 -3.57 -2.62 18.97
N SER A 190 -2.59 -2.19 19.75
CA SER A 190 -2.62 -2.32 21.21
C SER A 190 -3.87 -1.66 21.78
N LYS A 191 -4.52 -2.34 22.74
CA LYS A 191 -5.71 -1.80 23.40
C LYS A 191 -5.32 -0.66 24.34
N ASP A 192 -5.36 0.57 23.84
CA ASP A 192 -5.40 1.73 24.72
C ASP A 192 -6.82 1.87 25.27
N ASN A 193 -6.96 1.79 26.59
CA ASN A 193 -8.23 1.95 27.32
C ASN A 193 -9.36 0.96 26.97
N GLY A 194 -9.03 -0.15 26.29
CA GLY A 194 -9.98 -1.25 25.99
C GLY A 194 -10.65 -1.18 24.61
N ASP A 195 -10.52 -0.06 23.90
CA ASP A 195 -11.15 0.16 22.59
C ASP A 195 -10.20 -0.21 21.43
N GLU A 196 -10.71 -0.91 20.42
CA GLU A 196 -9.97 -1.30 19.21
C GLU A 196 -10.12 -0.24 18.09
N LEU A 197 -9.98 1.04 18.44
CA LEU A 197 -10.34 2.18 17.57
C LEU A 197 -9.72 2.11 16.17
N PHE A 198 -8.45 1.68 16.08
CA PHE A 198 -7.78 1.55 14.79
C PHE A 198 -8.41 0.46 13.91
N LEU A 199 -8.65 -0.73 14.48
CA LEU A 199 -9.26 -1.85 13.75
C LEU A 199 -10.72 -1.56 13.40
N ASP A 200 -11.46 -0.92 14.31
CA ASP A 200 -12.84 -0.50 14.09
C ASP A 200 -12.93 0.58 13.00
N SER A 201 -11.95 1.48 12.92
CA SER A 201 -11.86 2.46 11.82
C SER A 201 -11.61 1.79 10.46
N LEU A 202 -10.70 0.80 10.41
CA LEU A 202 -10.46 0.03 9.18
C LEU A 202 -11.70 -0.77 8.75
N LEU A 203 -12.43 -1.33 9.73
CA LEU A 203 -13.69 -2.02 9.48
C LEU A 203 -14.76 -1.06 8.93
N TYR A 204 -14.82 0.17 9.44
CA TYR A 204 -15.70 1.22 8.90
C TYR A 204 -15.37 1.54 7.43
N PHE A 205 -14.09 1.70 7.08
CA PHE A 205 -13.69 1.93 5.68
C PHE A 205 -14.02 0.75 4.78
N LEU A 206 -13.94 -0.49 5.27
CA LEU A 206 -14.34 -1.66 4.51
C LEU A 206 -15.85 -1.63 4.18
N LYS A 207 -16.66 -1.16 5.13
CA LYS A 207 -18.12 -1.07 5.00
C LYS A 207 -18.59 0.09 4.13
N CYS A 208 -18.04 1.29 4.33
CA CYS A 208 -18.57 2.54 3.78
C CYS A 208 -17.59 3.27 2.84
N GLY A 209 -16.35 2.82 2.72
CA GLY A 209 -15.35 3.46 1.88
C GLY A 209 -15.58 3.28 0.38
N ASN A 210 -14.95 4.12 -0.42
CA ASN A 210 -14.86 3.90 -1.86
C ASN A 210 -14.00 2.65 -2.20
N TYR A 211 -14.05 2.15 -3.44
CA TYR A 211 -13.31 0.93 -3.83
C TYR A 211 -11.81 0.96 -3.49
N GLN A 212 -11.15 2.11 -3.64
CA GLN A 212 -9.73 2.25 -3.34
C GLN A 212 -9.47 2.25 -1.83
N SER A 213 -10.28 2.96 -1.06
CA SER A 213 -10.21 2.97 0.41
C SER A 213 -10.49 1.59 0.99
N GLN A 214 -11.45 0.83 0.44
CA GLN A 214 -11.71 -0.54 0.86
C GLN A 214 -10.51 -1.45 0.63
N ASP A 215 -9.85 -1.36 -0.54
CA ASP A 215 -8.62 -2.08 -0.86
C ASP A 215 -7.49 -1.74 0.13
N TYR A 216 -7.29 -0.46 0.46
CA TYR A 216 -6.29 -0.05 1.45
C TYR A 216 -6.65 -0.50 2.86
N ALA A 217 -7.91 -0.41 3.24
CA ALA A 217 -8.40 -0.83 4.54
C ALA A 217 -8.17 -2.32 4.77
N ILE A 218 -8.52 -3.18 3.81
CA ILE A 218 -8.32 -4.63 3.96
C ILE A 218 -6.84 -5.02 3.99
N MET A 219 -5.99 -4.32 3.23
CA MET A 219 -4.54 -4.54 3.25
C MET A 219 -3.91 -4.11 4.58
N LEU A 220 -4.32 -2.96 5.11
CA LEU A 220 -3.88 -2.50 6.44
C LEU A 220 -4.43 -3.40 7.55
N LEU A 221 -5.68 -3.85 7.45
CA LEU A 221 -6.29 -4.79 8.40
C LEU A 221 -5.50 -6.10 8.43
N LYS A 222 -5.11 -6.61 7.25
CA LYS A 222 -4.23 -7.77 7.12
C LYS A 222 -2.87 -7.53 7.77
N SER A 223 -2.28 -6.35 7.61
CA SER A 223 -1.00 -6.01 8.25
C SER A 223 -1.14 -5.89 9.78
N ALA A 224 -2.21 -5.24 10.25
CA ALA A 224 -2.55 -5.06 11.65
C ALA A 224 -2.74 -6.39 12.38
N PHE A 225 -3.50 -7.32 11.81
CA PHE A 225 -3.67 -8.65 12.42
C PHE A 225 -2.38 -9.48 12.44
N ASN A 226 -1.39 -9.25 11.55
CA ASN A 226 -0.10 -9.97 11.64
C ASN A 226 0.68 -9.60 12.91
N VAL A 227 0.48 -8.40 13.44
CA VAL A 227 1.17 -7.89 14.64
C VAL A 227 0.28 -7.89 15.89
N ALA A 228 -0.98 -8.32 15.74
CA ALA A 228 -1.95 -8.38 16.83
C ALA A 228 -1.58 -9.47 17.84
N ASP A 229 -1.86 -9.23 19.11
CA ASP A 229 -1.58 -10.20 20.17
C ASP A 229 -2.58 -11.38 20.10
N PRO A 230 -2.21 -12.58 20.61
CA PRO A 230 -3.07 -13.76 20.53
C PRO A 230 -4.48 -13.56 21.09
N GLY A 231 -4.65 -12.72 22.11
CA GLY A 231 -5.96 -12.38 22.68
C GLY A 231 -6.90 -11.70 21.68
N GLN A 232 -6.37 -10.86 20.80
CA GLN A 232 -7.14 -10.18 19.76
C GLN A 232 -7.49 -11.13 18.62
N LEU A 233 -6.57 -12.04 18.29
CA LEU A 233 -6.84 -13.10 17.31
C LEU A 233 -7.93 -14.06 17.80
N ILE A 234 -7.87 -14.50 19.05
CA ILE A 234 -8.90 -15.38 19.67
C ILE A 234 -10.24 -14.64 19.79
N GLY A 235 -10.18 -13.35 20.11
CA GLY A 235 -11.32 -12.50 20.44
C GLY A 235 -11.94 -11.76 19.25
N ALA A 236 -11.55 -12.04 18.01
CA ALA A 236 -11.99 -11.29 16.84
C ALA A 236 -13.52 -11.17 16.77
N LYS A 237 -14.02 -9.94 16.60
CA LYS A 237 -15.44 -9.61 16.49
C LYS A 237 -16.08 -10.29 15.26
N GLN A 238 -17.37 -10.62 15.34
CA GLN A 238 -18.08 -11.31 14.24
C GLN A 238 -18.18 -10.43 12.99
N GLU A 239 -18.24 -9.12 13.20
CA GLU A 239 -18.33 -8.07 12.19
C GLU A 239 -17.15 -8.11 11.23
N TYR A 240 -15.93 -8.42 11.70
CA TYR A 240 -14.78 -8.59 10.80
C TYR A 240 -15.04 -9.67 9.75
N PHE A 241 -15.55 -10.84 10.15
CA PHE A 241 -15.84 -11.92 9.22
C PHE A 241 -16.94 -11.53 8.23
N LYS A 242 -18.01 -10.90 8.72
CA LYS A 242 -19.12 -10.43 7.89
C LYS A 242 -18.63 -9.47 6.80
N GLU A 243 -17.92 -8.40 7.18
CA GLU A 243 -17.49 -7.37 6.22
C GLU A 243 -16.39 -7.89 5.29
N ILE A 244 -15.47 -8.75 5.75
CA ILE A 244 -14.46 -9.38 4.88
C ILE A 244 -15.12 -10.25 3.80
N LEU A 245 -16.17 -11.01 4.16
CA LEU A 245 -16.88 -11.87 3.22
C LEU A 245 -17.76 -11.07 2.26
N LEU A 246 -18.44 -10.02 2.73
CA LEU A 246 -19.17 -9.09 1.88
C LEU A 246 -18.23 -8.43 0.87
N PHE A 247 -17.06 -7.98 1.32
CA PHE A 247 -16.03 -7.42 0.46
C PHE A 247 -15.51 -8.43 -0.57
N LEU A 248 -15.28 -9.69 -0.19
CA LEU A 248 -14.89 -10.76 -1.13
C LEU A 248 -15.93 -11.06 -2.21
N ASN A 249 -17.21 -10.86 -1.91
CA ASN A 249 -18.30 -11.08 -2.87
C ASN A 249 -18.43 -9.93 -3.89
N ASN A 250 -17.74 -8.80 -3.66
CA ASN A 250 -17.76 -7.68 -4.59
C ASN A 250 -16.87 -7.96 -5.81
N LYS A 251 -17.47 -7.95 -7.02
CA LYS A 251 -16.77 -8.30 -8.27
C LYS A 251 -15.70 -7.28 -8.70
N LEU A 252 -15.65 -6.10 -8.09
CA LEU A 252 -14.79 -4.98 -8.50
C LEU A 252 -13.49 -4.86 -7.68
N ILE A 253 -13.20 -5.80 -6.79
CA ILE A 253 -12.01 -5.75 -5.92
C ILE A 253 -10.71 -6.11 -6.66
N SER A 254 -9.58 -5.55 -6.23
CA SER A 254 -8.28 -5.90 -6.81
C SER A 254 -7.81 -7.29 -6.38
N GLN A 255 -6.94 -7.92 -7.20
CA GLN A 255 -6.34 -9.23 -6.86
C GLN A 255 -5.53 -9.19 -5.56
N GLN A 256 -4.90 -8.05 -5.25
CA GLN A 256 -4.15 -7.87 -4.02
C GLN A 256 -5.08 -7.84 -2.81
N ALA A 257 -6.21 -7.13 -2.93
CA ALA A 257 -7.24 -7.08 -1.91
C ALA A 257 -7.90 -8.45 -1.69
N THR A 258 -8.27 -9.19 -2.75
CA THR A 258 -8.77 -10.57 -2.63
C THR A 258 -7.78 -11.46 -1.88
N LYS A 259 -6.49 -11.38 -2.22
CA LYS A 259 -5.43 -12.15 -1.57
C LYS A 259 -5.28 -11.76 -0.10
N ALA A 260 -5.38 -10.47 0.24
CA ALA A 260 -5.32 -10.00 1.61
C ALA A 260 -6.51 -10.50 2.45
N SER A 261 -7.73 -10.42 1.92
CA SER A 261 -8.96 -10.94 2.55
C SER A 261 -8.86 -12.43 2.84
N LEU A 262 -8.42 -13.24 1.86
CA LEU A 262 -8.28 -14.68 2.04
C LEU A 262 -7.19 -15.02 3.08
N LYS A 263 -6.07 -14.29 3.07
CA LYS A 263 -5.02 -14.45 4.08
C LYS A 263 -5.52 -14.11 5.49
N LEU A 264 -6.33 -13.07 5.63
CA LEU A 264 -6.99 -12.74 6.91
C LEU A 264 -7.88 -13.87 7.39
N LEU A 265 -8.73 -14.44 6.53
CA LEU A 265 -9.57 -15.58 6.91
C LEU A 265 -8.72 -16.78 7.33
N VAL A 266 -7.63 -17.08 6.60
CA VAL A 266 -6.68 -18.15 6.94
C VAL A 266 -6.00 -17.89 8.29
N GLN A 267 -5.78 -16.63 8.66
CA GLN A 267 -5.18 -16.27 9.94
C GLN A 267 -6.17 -16.33 11.11
N LEU A 268 -7.44 -15.96 10.87
CA LEU A 268 -8.45 -15.83 11.92
C LEU A 268 -9.24 -17.13 12.17
N CYS A 269 -9.51 -17.95 11.15
CA CYS A 269 -10.31 -19.18 11.26
C CYS A 269 -9.64 -20.42 11.92
N PRO A 270 -8.32 -20.49 12.14
CA PRO A 270 -7.71 -21.55 12.95
C PRO A 270 -8.24 -21.56 14.40
N TRP A 271 -8.63 -20.40 14.92
CA TRP A 271 -9.23 -20.26 16.25
C TRP A 271 -10.68 -20.75 16.24
N GLY A 272 -11.00 -21.74 17.07
CA GLY A 272 -12.31 -22.43 17.03
C GLY A 272 -13.54 -21.51 17.13
N ARG A 273 -13.51 -20.51 18.03
CA ARG A 273 -14.60 -19.53 18.19
C ARG A 273 -14.78 -18.67 16.95
N ASN A 274 -13.69 -18.27 16.30
CA ASN A 274 -13.73 -17.49 15.06
C ASN A 274 -14.30 -18.31 13.90
N ARG A 275 -13.98 -19.60 13.84
CA ARG A 275 -14.54 -20.49 12.82
C ARG A 275 -16.06 -20.55 12.91
N ILE A 276 -16.60 -20.66 14.13
CA ILE A 276 -18.06 -20.66 14.36
C ILE A 276 -18.66 -19.34 13.87
N LYS A 277 -18.12 -18.20 14.31
CA LYS A 277 -18.56 -16.86 13.85
C LYS A 277 -18.52 -16.71 12.33
N ALA A 278 -17.45 -17.19 11.68
CA ALA A 278 -17.30 -17.15 10.24
C ALA A 278 -18.38 -17.99 9.53
N ILE A 279 -18.67 -19.19 10.04
CA ILE A 279 -19.72 -20.06 9.49
C ILE A 279 -21.09 -19.43 9.65
N GLU A 280 -21.39 -18.85 10.81
CA GLU A 280 -22.67 -18.18 11.09
C GLU A 280 -22.96 -17.00 10.15
N VAL A 281 -21.92 -16.27 9.73
CA VAL A 281 -22.06 -15.19 8.74
C VAL A 281 -22.06 -15.67 7.29
N GLY A 282 -21.98 -16.99 7.04
CA GLY A 282 -22.10 -17.58 5.71
C GLY A 282 -20.78 -17.82 4.97
N ALA A 283 -19.63 -17.88 5.66
CA ALA A 283 -18.32 -18.03 5.03
C ALA A 283 -18.24 -19.22 4.05
N ILE A 284 -18.86 -20.35 4.39
CA ILE A 284 -18.82 -21.56 3.54
C ILE A 284 -19.44 -21.27 2.17
N SER A 285 -20.63 -20.67 2.14
CA SER A 285 -21.32 -20.37 0.88
C SER A 285 -20.53 -19.38 0.04
N THR A 286 -20.06 -18.28 0.65
CA THR A 286 -19.29 -17.25 -0.04
C THR A 286 -17.98 -17.79 -0.61
N LEU A 287 -17.24 -18.61 0.15
CA LEU A 287 -15.98 -19.18 -0.31
C LEU A 287 -16.17 -20.23 -1.39
N ILE A 288 -17.24 -21.03 -1.33
CA ILE A 288 -17.60 -21.96 -2.42
C ILE A 288 -17.96 -21.17 -3.67
N GLU A 289 -18.83 -20.15 -3.58
CA GLU A 289 -19.17 -19.31 -4.74
C GLU A 289 -17.92 -18.65 -5.34
N LEU A 290 -17.03 -18.10 -4.52
CA LEU A 290 -15.78 -17.51 -4.98
C LEU A 290 -14.88 -18.52 -5.69
N LEU A 291 -14.79 -19.75 -5.16
CA LEU A 291 -14.00 -20.82 -5.77
C LEU A 291 -14.58 -21.21 -7.14
N LEU A 292 -15.91 -21.36 -7.23
CA LEU A 292 -16.59 -21.67 -8.49
C LEU A 292 -16.36 -20.57 -9.52
N ASP A 293 -16.49 -19.29 -9.14
CA ASP A 293 -16.25 -18.16 -10.05
C ASP A 293 -14.81 -18.12 -10.58
N ILE A 294 -13.83 -18.50 -9.75
CA ILE A 294 -12.42 -18.60 -10.18
C ILE A 294 -12.23 -19.77 -11.14
N ILE A 295 -12.84 -20.92 -10.85
CA ILE A 295 -12.76 -22.10 -11.72
C ILE A 295 -13.41 -21.81 -13.07
N GLU A 296 -14.62 -21.26 -13.10
CA GLU A 296 -15.34 -20.92 -14.34
C GLU A 296 -14.50 -19.98 -15.24
N ARG A 297 -13.84 -18.97 -14.65
CA ARG A 297 -12.97 -18.05 -15.39
C ARG A 297 -11.68 -18.67 -15.93
N ARG A 298 -11.26 -19.83 -15.40
CA ARG A 298 -9.96 -20.46 -15.67
C ARG A 298 -10.07 -21.85 -16.30
N SER A 299 -11.26 -22.44 -16.33
CA SER A 299 -11.55 -23.81 -16.77
C SER A 299 -11.24 -24.05 -18.24
N SER A 300 -11.20 -23.01 -19.07
CA SER A 300 -10.77 -23.10 -20.47
C SER A 300 -9.26 -23.35 -20.65
N THR A 301 -8.47 -23.30 -19.57
CA THR A 301 -7.01 -23.53 -19.63
C THR A 301 -6.70 -25.00 -19.36
N SER A 302 -6.08 -25.69 -20.34
CA SER A 302 -5.71 -27.12 -20.24
C SER A 302 -4.94 -27.48 -18.95
N ARG A 303 -4.01 -26.62 -18.51
CA ARG A 303 -3.27 -26.81 -17.25
C ARG A 303 -4.17 -26.80 -16.02
N VAL A 304 -5.18 -25.93 -15.98
CA VAL A 304 -6.11 -25.83 -14.84
C VAL A 304 -7.00 -27.07 -14.79
N LEU A 305 -7.45 -27.57 -15.95
CA LEU A 305 -8.22 -28.82 -16.03
C LEU A 305 -7.41 -30.03 -15.54
N GLN A 306 -6.13 -30.13 -15.90
CA GLN A 306 -5.25 -31.20 -15.41
C GLN A 306 -5.08 -31.14 -13.89
N GLU A 307 -4.84 -29.95 -13.33
CA GLU A 307 -4.76 -29.76 -11.88
C GLU A 307 -6.10 -30.11 -11.21
N MET A 308 -7.23 -29.65 -11.76
CA MET A 308 -8.58 -29.95 -11.24
C MET A 308 -8.86 -31.45 -11.16
N LEU A 309 -8.42 -32.22 -12.17
CA LEU A 309 -8.47 -33.69 -12.16
C LEU A 309 -7.61 -34.27 -11.04
N GLN A 310 -6.37 -33.79 -10.86
CA GLN A 310 -5.44 -34.29 -9.84
C GLN A 310 -5.91 -34.03 -8.40
N VAL A 311 -6.44 -32.83 -8.11
CA VAL A 311 -6.93 -32.46 -6.77
C VAL A 311 -8.39 -32.89 -6.50
N GLY A 312 -9.00 -33.64 -7.42
CA GLY A 312 -10.36 -34.20 -7.26
C GLY A 312 -11.46 -33.14 -7.24
N VAL A 313 -11.29 -32.06 -7.99
CA VAL A 313 -12.28 -30.95 -8.04
C VAL A 313 -13.60 -31.43 -8.63
N VAL A 314 -13.58 -32.27 -9.66
CA VAL A 314 -14.79 -32.84 -10.29
C VAL A 314 -15.64 -33.59 -9.25
N SER A 315 -15.02 -34.46 -8.45
CA SER A 315 -15.70 -35.18 -7.38
C SER A 315 -16.33 -34.25 -6.34
N LYS A 316 -15.63 -33.16 -5.99
CA LYS A 316 -16.14 -32.14 -5.06
C LYS A 316 -17.29 -31.32 -5.67
N LEU A 317 -17.27 -31.00 -6.96
CA LEU A 317 -18.37 -30.33 -7.66
C LEU A 317 -19.62 -31.21 -7.70
N CYS A 318 -19.46 -32.51 -7.98
CA CYS A 318 -20.57 -33.47 -7.87
C CYS A 318 -21.16 -33.51 -6.46
N LEU A 319 -20.32 -33.48 -5.42
CA LEU A 319 -20.78 -33.38 -4.03
C LEU A 319 -21.55 -32.07 -3.78
N VAL A 320 -21.09 -30.92 -4.30
CA VAL A 320 -21.80 -29.64 -4.17
C VAL A 320 -23.21 -29.70 -4.77
N ILE A 321 -23.39 -30.43 -5.88
CA ILE A 321 -24.69 -30.64 -6.52
C ILE A 321 -25.59 -31.56 -5.68
N GLN A 322 -25.01 -32.62 -5.12
CA GLN A 322 -25.72 -33.64 -4.33
C GLN A 322 -26.12 -33.15 -2.93
N VAL A 323 -25.28 -32.34 -2.29
CA VAL A 323 -25.53 -31.78 -0.96
C VAL A 323 -26.51 -30.60 -1.06
N GLY A 324 -27.21 -30.27 0.03
CA GLY A 324 -28.22 -29.20 0.15
C GLY A 324 -27.72 -27.76 -0.02
N SER A 325 -26.88 -27.51 -1.03
CA SER A 325 -26.38 -26.19 -1.42
C SER A 325 -27.48 -25.31 -2.04
N CYS A 326 -27.31 -23.99 -2.01
CA CYS A 326 -28.15 -23.01 -2.71
C CYS A 326 -28.30 -23.35 -4.21
N SER A 327 -29.48 -23.12 -4.80
CA SER A 327 -29.77 -23.42 -6.23
C SER A 327 -28.76 -22.78 -7.18
N LYS A 328 -28.37 -21.53 -6.94
CA LYS A 328 -27.37 -20.79 -7.70
C LYS A 328 -25.99 -21.46 -7.68
N THR A 329 -25.57 -21.99 -6.53
CA THR A 329 -24.31 -22.71 -6.38
C THR A 329 -24.34 -24.03 -7.16
N LYS A 330 -25.49 -24.71 -7.17
CA LYS A 330 -25.69 -25.95 -7.94
C LYS A 330 -25.69 -25.71 -9.44
N GLU A 331 -26.32 -24.65 -9.92
CA GLU A 331 -26.31 -24.27 -11.34
C GLU A 331 -24.89 -23.96 -11.82
N LYS A 332 -24.13 -23.13 -11.10
CA LYS A 332 -22.72 -22.85 -11.43
C LYS A 332 -21.85 -24.11 -11.43
N ALA A 333 -22.04 -24.99 -10.45
CA ALA A 333 -21.30 -26.26 -10.41
C ALA A 333 -21.62 -27.14 -11.63
N LYS A 334 -22.85 -27.10 -12.17
CA LYS A 334 -23.23 -27.78 -13.41
C LYS A 334 -22.64 -27.12 -14.65
N GLU A 335 -22.53 -25.80 -14.69
CA GLU A 335 -21.92 -25.07 -15.83
C GLU A 335 -20.41 -25.31 -15.93
N ILE A 336 -19.74 -25.54 -14.80
CA ILE A 336 -18.30 -25.83 -14.73
C ILE A 336 -17.98 -27.29 -15.15
N LEU A 337 -18.90 -28.23 -14.93
CA LEU A 337 -18.76 -29.65 -15.24
C LEU A 337 -19.01 -29.95 -16.73
#